data_AF-A0A8T5GQJ2-F1
#
_entry.id   AF-A0A8T5GQJ2-F1
#
_cell.length_a   1.000
_cell.length_b   1.000
_cell.length_c   1.000
_cell.angle_alpha   90.00
_cell.angle_beta   90.00
_cell.angle_gamma   90.00
#
_symmetry.space_group_name_H-M   'P 1'
#
loop_
_entity.id
_entity.type
_entity.pdbx_description
1 polymer ?
#
loop_
_entity_poly.entity_id
_entity_poly.type
_entity_poly.pdbx_seq_one_letter_code
_entity_poly.pdbx_strand_id
1 'polypeptide(L)' 'EMGSGKVVSWWRSDQDLFGIDHTLRLVPTDSPNTCNAAAKGNIYYDGGLSELCDCDGTSWAQIDGGGGC' A
#
# COMPACT_ATOMS: atom_id res chain seq x y z
N GLU A 1 2.86 43.99 -27.06
CA GLU A 1 3.61 43.26 -26.03
C GLU A 1 2.74 42.13 -25.51
N MET A 2 3.20 40.89 -25.61
CA MET A 2 2.55 39.71 -25.03
C MET A 2 3.64 38.96 -24.28
N GLY A 3 3.63 39.07 -22.95
CA GLY A 3 4.58 38.41 -22.09
C GLY A 3 4.38 36.89 -22.14
N SER A 4 5.40 36.18 -22.61
CA SER A 4 5.46 34.72 -22.51
C SER A 4 5.64 34.34 -21.04
N GLY A 5 4.53 34.06 -20.36
CA GLY A 5 4.55 33.42 -19.05
C GLY A 5 5.01 31.98 -19.24
N LYS A 6 6.28 31.70 -18.93
CA LYS A 6 6.75 30.31 -18.81
C LYS A 6 6.03 29.69 -17.62
N VAL A 7 5.15 28.72 -17.88
CA VAL A 7 4.71 27.78 -16.84
C VAL A 7 5.94 26.98 -16.45
N VAL A 8 6.63 27.41 -15.39
CA VAL A 8 7.68 26.61 -14.78
C VAL A 8 6.95 25.55 -13.97
N SER A 9 6.78 24.38 -14.59
CA SER A 9 6.23 23.21 -13.94
C SER A 9 7.22 22.73 -12.88
N TRP A 10 7.09 23.23 -11.65
CA TRP A 10 7.83 22.72 -10.50
C TRP A 10 7.21 21.41 -10.05
N TRP A 11 7.49 20.31 -10.77
CA TRP A 11 7.36 18.99 -10.16
C TRP A 11 8.49 18.89 -9.13
N ARG A 12 8.22 19.24 -7.86
CA ARG A 12 9.14 18.88 -6.78
C ARG A 12 9.06 17.37 -6.65
N SER A 13 10.17 16.70 -6.94
CA SER A 13 10.39 15.25 -6.83
C SER A 13 10.30 14.70 -5.39
N ASP A 14 10.02 15.57 -4.42
CA ASP A 14 10.22 15.37 -3.00
C ASP A 14 8.93 15.65 -2.21
N GLN A 15 7.79 15.45 -2.85
CA GLN A 15 6.51 15.26 -2.15
C GLN A 15 6.19 13.76 -2.15
N ASP A 16 7.00 13.02 -1.39
CA ASP A 16 6.54 11.74 -0.87
C ASP A 16 5.38 12.07 0.07
N LEU A 17 4.15 11.99 -0.47
CA LEU A 17 2.93 12.37 0.25
C LEU A 17 2.72 11.52 1.52
N PHE A 18 3.46 10.41 1.60
CA PHE A 18 3.71 9.61 2.79
C PHE A 18 5.23 9.59 2.95
N GLY A 19 5.77 10.13 4.05
CA GLY A 19 7.21 10.15 4.31
C GLY A 19 7.78 8.75 4.54
N ILE A 20 7.82 7.93 3.50
CA ILE A 20 8.41 6.60 3.50
C ILE A 20 9.89 6.80 3.20
N ASP A 21 10.67 7.19 4.22
CA ASP A 21 12.12 7.36 4.12
C ASP A 21 12.89 6.03 4.07
N HIS A 22 12.19 4.91 4.28
CA HIS A 22 12.75 3.58 4.41
C HIS A 22 11.89 2.49 3.76
N THR A 23 12.51 1.38 3.36
CA THR A 23 11.81 0.21 2.82
C THR A 23 11.10 -0.56 3.94
N LEU A 24 9.78 -0.71 3.85
CA LEU A 24 9.04 -1.71 4.62
C LEU A 24 9.33 -3.10 4.06
N ARG A 25 9.96 -3.97 4.86
CA ARG A 25 10.19 -5.37 4.50
C ARG A 25 9.26 -6.26 5.31
N LEU A 26 8.29 -6.88 4.64
CA LEU A 26 7.47 -7.93 5.22
C LEU A 26 8.15 -9.28 4.99
N VAL A 27 8.11 -10.16 5.98
CA VAL A 27 8.46 -11.57 5.80
C VAL A 27 7.21 -12.26 5.27
N PRO A 28 7.25 -12.88 4.08
CA PRO A 28 6.10 -13.59 3.53
C PRO A 28 5.58 -14.67 4.47
N THR A 29 4.27 -14.88 4.51
CA THR A 29 3.63 -15.98 5.25
C THR A 29 2.35 -16.42 4.54
N ASP A 30 2.11 -17.72 4.49
CA ASP A 30 0.85 -18.31 3.98
C ASP A 30 -0.03 -18.80 5.14
N SER A 31 0.31 -18.38 6.37
CA SER A 31 -0.40 -18.73 7.60
C SER A 31 -0.49 -17.50 8.50
N PRO A 32 -1.20 -16.44 8.05
CA PRO A 32 -1.47 -15.27 8.88
C PRO A 32 -2.32 -15.67 10.10
N ASN A 33 -2.39 -14.79 11.08
CA ASN A 33 -3.38 -14.93 12.14
C ASN A 33 -4.81 -14.81 11.56
N THR A 34 -5.80 -15.24 12.32
CA THR A 34 -7.21 -15.07 11.93
C THR A 34 -7.54 -13.60 11.76
N CYS A 35 -8.10 -13.22 10.61
CA CYS A 35 -8.69 -11.89 10.44
C CYS A 35 -9.95 -11.77 11.30
N ASN A 36 -9.98 -10.75 12.15
CA ASN A 36 -11.09 -10.43 13.04
C ASN A 36 -11.04 -8.94 13.39
N ALA A 37 -12.01 -8.44 14.16
CA ALA A 37 -12.10 -7.02 14.51
C ALA A 37 -10.83 -6.45 15.19
N ALA A 38 -10.05 -7.27 15.90
CA ALA A 38 -8.79 -6.85 16.54
C ALA A 38 -7.60 -6.83 15.57
N ALA A 39 -7.67 -7.56 14.46
CA ALA A 39 -6.67 -7.57 13.40
C ALA A 39 -7.01 -6.62 12.24
N LYS A 40 -8.13 -5.90 12.30
CA LYS A 40 -8.57 -5.00 11.25
C LYS A 40 -7.48 -3.96 10.92
N GLY A 41 -7.15 -3.82 9.65
CA GLY A 41 -6.11 -2.93 9.14
C GLY A 41 -4.69 -3.48 9.21
N ASN A 42 -4.49 -4.68 9.76
CA ASN A 42 -3.21 -5.39 9.61
C ASN A 42 -2.97 -5.72 8.14
N ILE A 43 -1.69 -5.80 7.77
CA ILE A 43 -1.23 -6.13 6.42
C ILE A 43 -0.20 -7.25 6.53
N TYR A 44 -0.27 -8.23 5.63
CA TYR A 44 0.80 -9.20 5.42
C TYR A 44 1.06 -9.38 3.91
N TYR A 45 2.20 -10.00 3.59
CA TYR A 45 2.50 -10.42 2.22
C TYR A 45 2.30 -11.94 2.12
N ASP A 46 1.36 -12.36 1.29
CA ASP A 46 1.06 -13.76 1.03
C ASP A 46 2.08 -14.33 0.03
N GLY A 47 2.84 -15.33 0.45
CA GLY A 47 3.91 -15.91 -0.37
C GLY A 47 3.37 -16.78 -1.50
N GLY A 48 2.27 -17.50 -1.25
CA GLY A 48 1.61 -18.37 -2.21
C GLY A 48 0.92 -17.60 -3.34
N LEU A 49 0.30 -16.47 -3.02
CA LEU A 49 -0.37 -15.60 -3.98
C LEU A 49 0.58 -14.54 -4.58
N SER A 50 1.69 -14.25 -3.92
CA SER A 50 2.60 -13.13 -4.25
C SER A 50 1.93 -11.75 -4.14
N GLU A 51 0.98 -11.60 -3.21
CA GLU A 51 0.13 -10.42 -3.06
C GLU A 51 0.24 -9.78 -1.66
N LEU A 52 -0.06 -8.48 -1.58
CA LEU A 52 -0.31 -7.81 -0.29
C LEU A 52 -1.78 -7.95 0.10
N CYS A 53 -2.01 -8.39 1.33
CA CYS A 53 -3.34 -8.64 1.86
C CYS A 53 -3.63 -7.77 3.08
N ASP A 54 -4.84 -7.22 3.20
CA ASP A 54 -5.33 -6.51 4.37
C ASP A 54 -6.55 -7.18 5.01
N CYS A 55 -6.73 -6.98 6.32
CA CYS A 55 -7.86 -7.53 7.07
C CYS A 55 -8.95 -6.46 7.26
N ASP A 56 -10.16 -6.71 6.76
CA ASP A 56 -11.31 -5.80 6.89
C ASP A 56 -12.01 -5.86 8.27
N GLY A 57 -11.58 -6.81 9.11
CA GLY A 57 -12.18 -7.17 10.39
C GLY A 57 -12.91 -8.50 10.39
N THR A 58 -13.02 -9.17 9.24
CA THR A 58 -13.70 -10.46 9.04
C THR A 58 -12.99 -11.38 8.04
N SER A 59 -12.41 -10.83 6.98
CA SER A 59 -11.72 -11.56 5.91
C SER A 59 -10.42 -10.86 5.51
N TRP A 60 -9.46 -11.66 5.05
CA TRP A 60 -8.29 -11.16 4.35
C TRP A 60 -8.65 -10.94 2.87
N ALA A 61 -8.20 -9.82 2.31
CA ALA A 61 -8.43 -9.48 0.91
C ALA A 61 -7.16 -8.87 0.30
N GLN A 62 -7.00 -9.03 -1.01
CA GLN A 62 -5.92 -8.41 -1.76
C GLN A 62 -6.16 -6.91 -1.88
N ILE A 63 -5.15 -6.11 -1.55
CA ILE A 63 -5.26 -4.64 -1.53
C ILE A 63 -5.55 -4.07 -2.92
N ASP A 64 -5.13 -4.76 -3.97
CA ASP A 64 -5.36 -4.37 -5.36
C ASP A 64 -6.76 -4.71 -5.90
N GLY A 65 -7.57 -5.43 -5.10
CA GLY A 65 -8.93 -5.84 -5.45
C GLY A 65 -9.04 -7.16 -6.22
N GLY A 66 -7.97 -7.98 -6.31
CA GLY A 66 -7.98 -9.25 -7.02
C GLY A 66 -8.77 -10.39 -6.34
N GLY A 67 -9.16 -10.23 -5.07
CA GLY A 67 -10.05 -11.15 -4.38
C GLY A 67 -9.61 -11.47 -2.94
N GLY A 68 -9.95 -12.68 -2.48
CA GLY A 68 -9.60 -13.14 -1.15
C GLY A 68 -8.13 -13.52 -1.02
N CYS A 69 -7.64 -13.36 0.20
CA CYS A 69 -6.53 -14.13 0.74
C CYS A 69 -7.10 -15.05 1.85
#